data_AF-A0A7S2A6M1-F1
#
_entry.id   AF-A0A7S2A6M1-F1
#
_cell.length_a   1.000
_cell.length_b   1.000
_cell.length_c   1.000
_cell.angle_alpha   90.00
_cell.angle_beta   90.00
_cell.angle_gamma   90.00
#
_symmetry.space_group_name_H-M   'P 1'
#
loop_
_entity.id
_entity.type
_entity.pdbx_description
1 polymer ?
#
loop_
_entity_poly.entity_id
_entity_poly.type
_entity_poly.pdbx_seq_one_letter_code
_entity_poly.pdbx_strand_id
1 'polypeptide(L)'
;MMMANVSNRREGGYHGRSHRQQPVQGCNRMFLLSLLILPLTTNAIPMLYSINQRNTECLYDKVDAGEHMTMSVFVTAGQELRATAILEGPVAPPEIDDGQQLNEHVLKYQRGEGFVPRNEALVEEKVADFETDAAPDVYDDDDDDDYDDDDDYEDYSIYDDDDDGHGEKNKPDPEKIKMRQQKQREKARIRREKERQKRIARMKKVAEMKKNNLRTEGEPVQITRVAKTAGWYRACVRASWYTVSVELELRKSSELGPPDPVTGHVKSFERFALEKEEEEMDKDEGKEEEKDAIKEEDFAQTKDQLKRLNRLLNDIKTKQMDERHRLSVHAATNEHSHSRMVLSSLMETILYMMITGFQVYTIRKWFSGSPLLGR
;
A
#
# COMPACT_ATOMS: atom_id res chain seq x y z
N MET A 1 3.04 -33.91 -15.70
CA MET A 1 1.82 -33.75 -16.51
C MET A 1 1.87 -32.34 -17.07
N MET A 2 2.15 -32.19 -18.36
CA MET A 2 2.26 -30.91 -19.07
C MET A 2 0.91 -30.22 -19.12
N MET A 3 0.85 -28.90 -18.98
CA MET A 3 -0.17 -28.11 -19.67
C MET A 3 0.46 -26.87 -20.31
N ALA A 4 0.51 -26.97 -21.64
CA ALA A 4 0.68 -25.87 -22.57
C ALA A 4 -0.61 -25.03 -22.59
N ASN A 5 -0.48 -23.71 -22.53
CA ASN A 5 -1.60 -22.80 -22.72
C ASN A 5 -1.79 -22.57 -24.23
N VAL A 6 -2.77 -23.26 -24.81
CA VAL A 6 -3.23 -23.05 -26.20
C VAL A 6 -4.29 -21.95 -26.18
N SER A 7 -3.91 -20.74 -26.58
CA SER A 7 -4.84 -19.64 -26.85
C SER A 7 -5.40 -19.78 -28.28
N ASN A 8 -6.68 -20.11 -28.39
CA ASN A 8 -7.39 -20.32 -29.65
C ASN A 8 -8.12 -19.02 -30.04
N ARG A 9 -7.51 -18.20 -30.89
CA ARG A 9 -8.09 -16.95 -31.40
C ARG A 9 -8.84 -17.24 -32.71
N ARG A 10 -10.17 -17.24 -32.66
CA ARG A 10 -11.04 -17.30 -33.84
C ARG A 10 -10.96 -15.97 -34.60
N GLU A 11 -10.46 -16.03 -35.82
CA GLU A 11 -10.59 -14.94 -36.81
C GLU A 11 -12.01 -14.95 -37.39
N GLY A 12 -12.79 -13.92 -37.05
CA GLY A 12 -14.05 -13.61 -37.71
C GLY A 12 -13.80 -12.53 -38.76
N GLY A 13 -13.86 -12.90 -40.04
CA GLY A 13 -13.82 -11.95 -41.15
C GLY A 13 -15.10 -11.13 -41.26
N TYR A 14 -14.95 -9.84 -41.59
CA TYR A 14 -16.04 -9.02 -42.11
C TYR A 14 -15.56 -8.17 -43.29
N HIS A 15 -16.39 -8.21 -44.33
CA HIS A 15 -16.27 -7.55 -45.62
C HIS A 15 -16.25 -6.02 -45.55
N GLY A 16 -15.29 -5.44 -46.27
CA GLY A 16 -15.53 -4.53 -47.40
C GLY A 16 -16.43 -3.30 -47.22
N ARG A 17 -15.81 -2.11 -47.27
CA ARG A 17 -16.38 -0.96 -47.99
C ARG A 17 -15.29 -0.07 -48.58
N SER A 18 -15.26 -0.09 -49.91
CA SER A 18 -14.51 0.79 -50.80
C SER A 18 -15.03 2.22 -50.70
N HIS A 19 -14.15 3.19 -50.40
CA HIS A 19 -14.40 4.59 -50.69
C HIS A 19 -13.18 5.26 -51.33
N ARG A 20 -13.38 5.61 -52.61
CA ARG A 20 -12.81 6.67 -53.45
C ARG A 20 -11.50 7.33 -52.99
N GLN A 21 -10.48 7.11 -53.82
CA GLN A 21 -9.34 7.99 -54.01
C GLN A 21 -9.78 9.33 -54.65
N GLN A 22 -9.26 10.43 -54.12
CA GLN A 22 -9.04 11.67 -54.85
C GLN A 22 -7.54 12.02 -54.77
N PRO A 23 -6.89 12.41 -55.89
CA PRO A 23 -5.52 12.88 -55.86
C PRO A 23 -5.49 14.40 -55.64
N VAL A 24 -4.91 14.85 -54.54
CA VAL A 24 -4.45 16.24 -54.40
C VAL A 24 -2.92 16.22 -54.47
N GLN A 25 -2.41 16.42 -55.68
CA GLN A 25 -1.00 16.75 -55.91
C GLN A 25 -0.79 18.21 -55.52
N GLY A 26 0.06 18.46 -54.53
CA GLY A 26 0.46 19.80 -54.15
C GLY A 26 1.67 19.78 -53.22
N CYS A 27 2.83 20.13 -53.80
CA CYS A 27 4.07 20.58 -53.17
C CYS A 27 4.13 20.65 -51.64
N ASN A 28 5.00 19.81 -51.04
CA ASN A 28 5.97 20.22 -50.02
C ASN A 28 7.00 19.10 -49.81
N ARG A 29 8.01 19.07 -50.70
CA ARG A 29 9.24 18.27 -50.53
C ARG A 29 10.30 19.16 -49.87
N MET A 30 10.30 19.26 -48.54
CA MET A 30 11.48 19.67 -47.74
C MET A 30 11.17 19.68 -46.22
N PHE A 31 10.76 18.55 -45.64
CA PHE A 31 10.77 18.34 -44.17
C PHE A 31 10.78 16.82 -43.87
N LEU A 32 11.85 16.12 -44.26
CA LEU A 32 11.93 14.65 -44.18
C LEU A 32 13.23 14.12 -43.56
N LEU A 33 13.88 14.87 -42.66
CA LEU A 33 15.21 14.47 -42.13
C LEU A 33 15.46 14.78 -40.63
N SER A 34 14.43 14.91 -39.79
CA SER A 34 14.63 15.16 -38.33
C SER A 34 13.82 14.26 -37.38
N LEU A 35 13.33 13.10 -37.83
CA LEU A 35 12.40 12.26 -37.06
C LEU A 35 12.94 10.85 -36.72
N LEU A 36 14.26 10.71 -36.57
CA LEU A 36 14.94 9.42 -36.37
C LEU A 36 15.94 9.40 -35.21
N ILE A 37 15.71 10.23 -34.19
CA ILE A 37 16.34 10.07 -32.87
C ILE A 37 15.21 10.10 -31.83
N LEU A 38 14.33 9.10 -31.87
CA LEU A 38 13.57 8.75 -30.69
C LEU A 38 14.53 7.92 -29.84
N PRO A 39 15.08 8.44 -28.72
CA PRO A 39 15.85 7.60 -27.84
C PRO A 39 14.94 6.44 -27.44
N LEU A 40 15.40 5.22 -27.72
CA LEU A 40 14.86 4.00 -27.13
C LEU A 40 15.19 4.06 -25.64
N THR A 41 14.52 4.95 -24.91
CA THR A 41 14.49 4.88 -23.46
C THR A 41 13.74 3.61 -23.14
N THR A 42 14.49 2.56 -22.84
CA THR A 42 13.97 1.36 -22.20
C THR A 42 13.56 1.77 -20.79
N ASN A 43 12.46 2.51 -20.68
CA ASN A 43 11.79 2.71 -19.41
C ASN A 43 11.43 1.30 -18.95
N ALA A 44 11.92 0.90 -17.77
CA ALA A 44 11.51 -0.34 -17.15
C ALA A 44 9.99 -0.25 -16.96
N ILE A 45 9.23 -0.93 -17.80
CA ILE A 45 7.77 -0.91 -17.72
C ILE A 45 7.41 -1.72 -16.47
N PRO A 46 6.68 -1.14 -15.49
CA PRO A 46 6.24 -1.90 -14.34
C PRO A 46 5.42 -3.10 -14.81
N MET A 47 5.73 -4.28 -14.27
CA MET A 47 5.03 -5.50 -14.66
C MET A 47 3.68 -5.54 -13.95
N LEU A 48 2.62 -5.34 -14.73
CA LEU A 48 1.24 -5.34 -14.25
C LEU A 48 0.62 -6.73 -14.46
N TYR A 49 0.20 -7.36 -13.36
CA TYR A 49 -0.42 -8.68 -13.32
C TYR A 49 -1.88 -8.58 -12.95
N SER A 50 -2.74 -9.33 -13.65
CA SER A 50 -4.14 -9.53 -13.24
C SER A 50 -4.26 -10.90 -12.59
N ILE A 51 -4.45 -10.91 -11.27
CA ILE A 51 -4.48 -12.10 -10.43
C ILE A 51 -5.93 -12.44 -10.09
N ASN A 52 -6.40 -13.59 -10.56
CA ASN A 52 -7.75 -14.06 -10.26
C ASN A 52 -7.94 -14.38 -8.77
N GLN A 53 -9.19 -14.40 -8.31
CA GLN A 53 -9.56 -14.81 -6.95
C GLN A 53 -8.85 -16.10 -6.51
N ARG A 54 -8.23 -16.08 -5.33
CA ARG A 54 -7.48 -17.21 -4.72
C ARG A 54 -6.30 -17.75 -5.54
N ASN A 55 -5.91 -17.07 -6.61
CA ASN A 55 -4.71 -17.41 -7.35
C ASN A 55 -3.50 -16.66 -6.79
N THR A 56 -2.32 -17.16 -7.14
CA THR A 56 -1.03 -16.57 -6.79
C THR A 56 -0.21 -16.44 -8.07
N GLU A 57 0.31 -15.25 -8.33
CA GLU A 57 1.29 -15.00 -9.39
C GLU A 57 2.65 -14.73 -8.77
N CYS A 58 3.73 -15.22 -9.39
CA CYS A 58 5.08 -15.12 -8.85
C CYS A 58 6.09 -14.65 -9.90
N LEU A 59 6.97 -13.76 -9.50
CA LEU A 59 8.22 -13.44 -10.18
C LEU A 59 9.36 -14.27 -9.61
N TYR A 60 10.30 -14.67 -10.46
CA TYR A 60 11.49 -15.41 -10.08
C TYR A 60 12.72 -14.62 -10.52
N ASP A 61 13.69 -14.48 -9.62
CA ASP A 61 14.99 -13.89 -9.96
C ASP A 61 16.12 -14.62 -9.22
N LYS A 62 17.30 -14.62 -9.83
CA LYS A 62 18.52 -15.20 -9.29
C LYS A 62 19.25 -14.15 -8.45
N VAL A 63 19.57 -14.51 -7.22
CA VAL A 63 20.14 -13.60 -6.20
C VAL A 63 21.38 -14.26 -5.58
N ASP A 64 22.43 -13.46 -5.39
CA ASP A 64 23.68 -13.93 -4.80
C ASP A 64 23.64 -13.92 -3.26
N ALA A 65 24.52 -14.69 -2.63
CA ALA A 65 24.60 -14.73 -1.16
C ALA A 65 25.10 -13.39 -0.61
N GLY A 66 24.43 -12.89 0.44
CA GLY A 66 24.70 -11.60 1.06
C GLY A 66 24.08 -10.41 0.34
N GLU A 67 23.38 -10.63 -0.77
CA GLU A 67 22.78 -9.56 -1.56
C GLU A 67 21.45 -9.08 -0.94
N HIS A 68 21.18 -7.77 -1.02
CA HIS A 68 19.87 -7.23 -0.65
C HIS A 68 18.91 -7.34 -1.82
N MET A 69 17.73 -7.89 -1.58
CA MET A 69 16.62 -7.89 -2.53
C MET A 69 15.42 -7.17 -1.92
N THR A 70 14.71 -6.41 -2.76
CA THR A 70 13.48 -5.71 -2.39
C THR A 70 12.34 -6.10 -3.32
N MET A 71 11.30 -6.69 -2.77
CA MET A 71 10.01 -6.86 -3.45
C MET A 71 9.16 -5.61 -3.23
N SER A 72 8.54 -5.10 -4.29
CA SER A 72 7.60 -3.98 -4.30
C SER A 72 6.27 -4.44 -4.85
N VAL A 73 5.18 -4.20 -4.12
CA VAL A 73 3.82 -4.59 -4.53
C VAL A 73 2.88 -3.40 -4.44
N PHE A 74 2.26 -3.03 -5.55
CA PHE A 74 1.25 -1.97 -5.62
C PHE A 74 -0.05 -2.50 -6.21
N VAL A 75 -1.17 -2.42 -5.49
CA VAL A 75 -2.47 -2.88 -6.00
C VAL A 75 -3.12 -1.75 -6.77
N THR A 76 -3.15 -1.86 -8.10
CA THR A 76 -3.64 -0.79 -8.99
C THR A 76 -5.15 -0.80 -9.15
N ALA A 77 -5.77 -1.98 -9.15
CA ALA A 77 -7.21 -2.14 -9.28
C ALA A 77 -7.69 -3.45 -8.65
N GLY A 78 -8.98 -3.55 -8.36
CA GLY A 78 -9.61 -4.73 -7.78
C GLY A 78 -10.94 -4.37 -7.11
N GLN A 79 -11.76 -5.38 -6.78
CA GLN A 79 -12.94 -5.13 -5.94
C GLN A 79 -12.54 -4.84 -4.50
N GLU A 80 -11.42 -5.39 -4.04
CA GLU A 80 -10.77 -4.97 -2.80
C GLU A 80 -9.33 -4.64 -3.17
N LEU A 81 -8.81 -3.52 -2.66
CA LEU A 81 -7.41 -3.14 -2.88
C LEU A 81 -6.49 -3.87 -1.88
N ARG A 82 -6.68 -5.18 -1.78
CA ARG A 82 -6.02 -6.04 -0.79
C ARG A 82 -5.39 -7.27 -1.44
N ALA A 83 -4.11 -7.46 -1.18
CA ALA A 83 -3.36 -8.63 -1.61
C ALA A 83 -2.38 -9.10 -0.52
N THR A 84 -1.89 -10.33 -0.62
CA THR A 84 -0.82 -10.82 0.26
C THR A 84 0.47 -10.92 -0.55
N ALA A 85 1.48 -10.15 -0.17
CA ALA A 85 2.81 -10.18 -0.75
C ALA A 85 3.67 -11.21 0.01
N ILE A 86 4.31 -12.13 -0.71
CA ILE A 86 5.10 -13.23 -0.17
C ILE A 86 6.47 -13.21 -0.84
N LEU A 87 7.54 -13.01 -0.06
CA LEU A 87 8.92 -13.13 -0.53
C LEU A 87 9.53 -14.41 0.04
N GLU A 88 9.91 -15.34 -0.82
CA GLU A 88 10.44 -16.64 -0.36
C GLU A 88 11.58 -17.18 -1.23
N GLY A 89 12.43 -18.01 -0.64
CA GLY A 89 13.51 -18.69 -1.33
C GLY A 89 14.71 -19.04 -0.44
N PRO A 90 15.80 -19.54 -1.01
CA PRO A 90 15.91 -19.90 -2.42
C PRO A 90 15.06 -21.14 -2.73
N VAL A 91 14.34 -21.12 -3.86
CA VAL A 91 13.50 -22.22 -4.36
C VAL A 91 14.28 -23.20 -5.23
N ALA A 92 15.39 -22.74 -5.84
CA ALA A 92 16.26 -23.55 -6.68
C ALA A 92 17.74 -23.11 -6.55
N PRO A 93 18.71 -24.03 -6.78
CA PRO A 93 20.13 -23.70 -6.81
C PRO A 93 20.49 -22.68 -7.91
N PRO A 94 21.53 -21.85 -7.72
CA PRO A 94 21.89 -20.81 -8.67
C PRO A 94 22.43 -21.35 -10.00
N GLU A 95 22.88 -22.61 -10.07
CA GLU A 95 23.43 -23.21 -11.30
C GLU A 95 22.36 -23.54 -12.36
N ILE A 96 21.08 -23.42 -12.01
CA ILE A 96 19.98 -23.71 -12.92
C ILE A 96 19.69 -22.49 -13.78
N ASP A 97 19.94 -22.61 -15.09
CA ASP A 97 19.60 -21.60 -16.10
C ASP A 97 18.44 -22.05 -17.01
N ASP A 98 17.99 -23.31 -16.90
CA ASP A 98 16.88 -23.87 -17.69
C ASP A 98 15.53 -23.73 -16.97
N GLY A 99 14.52 -23.24 -17.71
CA GLY A 99 13.18 -23.00 -17.18
C GLY A 99 12.44 -24.28 -16.78
N GLN A 100 12.69 -25.42 -17.44
CA GLN A 100 12.05 -26.69 -17.05
C GLN A 100 12.61 -27.19 -15.73
N GLN A 101 13.94 -27.17 -15.58
CA GLN A 101 14.62 -27.51 -14.32
C GLN A 101 14.20 -26.60 -13.17
N LEU A 102 14.09 -25.29 -13.41
CA LEU A 102 13.60 -24.34 -12.41
C LEU A 102 12.19 -24.72 -11.95
N ASN A 103 11.28 -25.02 -12.89
CA ASN A 103 9.92 -25.43 -12.57
C ASN A 103 9.87 -26.74 -11.76
N GLU A 104 10.73 -27.71 -12.04
CA GLU A 104 10.83 -28.93 -11.22
C GLU A 104 11.23 -28.64 -9.77
N HIS A 105 12.19 -27.73 -9.56
CA HIS A 105 12.60 -27.29 -8.23
C HIS A 105 11.50 -26.50 -7.51
N VAL A 106 10.77 -25.65 -8.23
CA VAL A 106 9.59 -24.94 -7.70
C VAL A 106 8.53 -25.92 -7.19
N LEU A 107 8.23 -26.98 -7.96
CA LEU A 107 7.29 -28.03 -7.55
C LEU A 107 7.78 -28.81 -6.32
N LYS A 108 9.07 -29.11 -6.22
CA LYS A 108 9.67 -29.73 -5.01
C LYS A 108 9.55 -28.81 -3.80
N TYR A 109 9.89 -27.54 -3.96
CA TYR A 109 9.78 -26.54 -2.90
C TYR A 109 8.33 -26.41 -2.38
N GLN A 110 7.33 -26.40 -3.27
CA GLN A 110 5.92 -26.38 -2.89
C GLN A 110 5.47 -27.62 -2.10
N ARG A 111 6.14 -28.77 -2.26
CA ARG A 111 5.91 -29.98 -1.44
C ARG A 111 6.63 -29.95 -0.08
N GLY A 112 7.39 -28.88 0.21
CA GLY A 112 8.25 -28.79 1.40
C GLY A 112 9.62 -29.46 1.23
N GLU A 113 9.95 -29.91 0.02
CA GLU A 113 11.26 -30.49 -0.33
C GLU A 113 12.23 -29.39 -0.78
N GLY A 114 12.43 -28.38 0.07
CA GLY A 114 13.39 -27.31 -0.18
C GLY A 114 14.83 -27.83 -0.23
N PHE A 115 15.67 -27.26 -1.10
CA PHE A 115 17.06 -27.69 -1.22
C PHE A 115 17.94 -27.15 -0.07
N VAL A 116 17.53 -26.04 0.55
CA VAL A 116 18.15 -25.50 1.76
C VAL A 116 17.39 -25.91 3.03
N PRO A 117 18.08 -26.02 4.17
CA PRO A 117 17.44 -26.14 5.48
C PRO A 117 16.42 -25.01 5.76
N ARG A 118 15.33 -25.32 6.47
CA ARG A 118 14.22 -24.38 6.72
C ARG A 118 14.62 -23.12 7.50
N ASN A 119 15.70 -23.17 8.28
CA ASN A 119 16.26 -22.02 9.02
C ASN A 119 17.06 -21.04 8.12
N GLU A 120 17.49 -21.50 6.96
CA GLU A 120 18.19 -20.71 5.94
C GLU A 120 17.23 -20.19 4.88
N ALA A 121 16.14 -20.92 4.62
CA ALA A 121 15.05 -20.46 3.77
C ALA A 121 14.45 -19.14 4.30
N LEU A 122 14.39 -18.15 3.43
CA LEU A 122 13.61 -16.94 3.62
C LEU A 122 12.15 -17.25 3.29
N VAL A 123 11.24 -16.90 4.20
CA VAL A 123 9.81 -16.80 3.94
C VAL A 123 9.31 -15.60 4.72
N GLU A 124 8.82 -14.60 4.01
CA GLU A 124 8.20 -13.43 4.60
C GLU A 124 6.88 -13.13 3.91
N GLU A 125 5.85 -12.91 4.71
CA GLU A 125 4.50 -12.62 4.25
C GLU A 125 4.07 -11.27 4.82
N LYS A 126 3.58 -10.38 3.96
CA LYS A 126 3.03 -9.08 4.35
C LYS A 126 1.72 -8.85 3.62
N VAL A 127 0.69 -8.46 4.37
CA VAL A 127 -0.59 -8.07 3.78
C VAL A 127 -0.43 -6.65 3.25
N ALA A 128 -0.78 -6.45 1.98
CA ALA A 128 -0.86 -5.16 1.33
C ALA A 128 -2.34 -4.76 1.28
N ASP A 129 -2.78 -3.91 2.21
CA ASP A 129 -4.17 -3.48 2.35
C ASP A 129 -4.25 -1.97 2.15
N PHE A 130 -4.56 -1.54 0.92
CA PHE A 130 -4.60 -0.11 0.57
C PHE A 130 -5.89 0.57 1.02
N GLU A 131 -6.87 -0.17 1.54
CA GLU A 131 -8.12 0.39 2.06
C GLU A 131 -7.98 0.80 3.53
N THR A 132 -7.29 0.00 4.33
CA THR A 132 -7.11 0.28 5.77
C THR A 132 -5.81 1.00 6.12
N ASP A 133 -4.79 0.90 5.26
CA ASP A 133 -3.49 1.53 5.51
C ASP A 133 -3.47 3.02 5.14
N ALA A 134 -4.46 3.50 4.39
CA ALA A 134 -4.70 4.94 4.26
C ALA A 134 -4.85 5.49 5.67
N ALA A 135 -4.10 6.56 5.98
CA ALA A 135 -4.07 7.15 7.30
C ALA A 135 -5.51 7.19 7.83
N PRO A 136 -5.84 6.57 8.99
CA PRO A 136 -7.15 6.81 9.58
C PRO A 136 -7.23 8.31 9.66
N ASP A 137 -8.20 8.90 8.95
CA ASP A 137 -8.34 10.35 8.93
C ASP A 137 -8.32 10.76 10.39
N VAL A 138 -7.21 11.37 10.81
CA VAL A 138 -7.09 11.97 12.13
C VAL A 138 -7.85 13.28 11.99
N TYR A 139 -9.14 13.17 11.66
CA TYR A 139 -10.11 14.05 12.22
C TYR A 139 -9.98 13.80 13.72
N ASP A 140 -9.17 14.68 14.33
CA ASP A 140 -9.36 15.12 15.70
C ASP A 140 -10.85 15.43 15.82
N ASP A 141 -11.65 14.42 16.12
CA ASP A 141 -12.88 14.61 16.86
C ASP A 141 -12.43 15.14 18.24
N ASP A 142 -12.07 16.41 18.26
CA ASP A 142 -12.03 17.28 19.43
C ASP A 142 -13.45 17.45 20.04
N ASP A 143 -14.42 16.66 19.55
CA ASP A 143 -15.80 16.51 20.03
C ASP A 143 -15.97 15.30 21.00
N ASP A 144 -14.91 14.84 21.66
CA ASP A 144 -15.06 14.14 22.96
C ASP A 144 -15.24 15.18 24.08
N ASP A 145 -16.31 15.95 23.93
CA ASP A 145 -17.12 16.41 25.04
C ASP A 145 -17.68 15.15 25.77
N ASP A 146 -17.71 15.21 27.10
CA ASP A 146 -18.55 14.35 27.96
C ASP A 146 -18.19 12.85 28.11
N TYR A 147 -17.04 12.58 28.73
CA TYR A 147 -17.07 11.57 29.80
C TYR A 147 -16.89 12.25 31.15
N ASP A 148 -18.04 12.58 31.72
CA ASP A 148 -18.28 12.58 33.16
C ASP A 148 -17.56 11.38 33.79
N ASP A 149 -16.39 11.65 34.35
CA ASP A 149 -15.67 10.77 35.28
C ASP A 149 -16.38 10.87 36.66
N ASP A 150 -17.70 10.70 36.61
CA ASP A 150 -18.52 10.31 37.74
C ASP A 150 -18.32 8.80 37.93
N ASP A 151 -18.25 8.39 39.20
CA ASP A 151 -18.28 6.99 39.65
C ASP A 151 -16.94 6.23 39.68
N ASP A 152 -16.02 6.70 40.52
CA ASP A 152 -15.24 5.81 41.39
C ASP A 152 -14.67 6.57 42.60
N TYR A 153 -15.57 7.25 43.32
CA TYR A 153 -15.32 7.82 44.65
C TYR A 153 -15.68 6.81 45.75
N GLU A 154 -15.36 5.54 45.58
CA GLU A 154 -15.38 4.56 46.67
C GLU A 154 -13.98 4.00 46.87
N ASP A 155 -13.25 4.57 47.83
CA ASP A 155 -12.55 3.79 48.87
C ASP A 155 -11.70 4.72 49.73
N TYR A 156 -12.30 5.21 50.81
CA TYR A 156 -11.69 5.17 52.14
C TYR A 156 -12.84 5.35 53.12
N SER A 157 -13.59 4.27 53.32
CA SER A 157 -14.23 4.06 54.60
C SER A 157 -13.15 4.18 55.66
N ILE A 158 -13.29 5.22 56.47
CA ILE A 158 -12.65 5.39 57.75
C ILE A 158 -13.07 4.19 58.62
N TYR A 159 -12.38 3.06 58.48
CA TYR A 159 -12.38 2.09 59.56
C TYR A 159 -11.52 2.72 60.64
N ASP A 160 -12.20 3.43 61.54
CA ASP A 160 -11.76 3.64 62.91
C ASP A 160 -11.52 2.23 63.48
N ASP A 161 -10.28 1.75 63.38
CA ASP A 161 -9.84 0.59 64.15
C ASP A 161 -10.00 0.95 65.63
N ASP A 162 -10.83 0.15 66.29
CA ASP A 162 -11.14 0.19 67.70
C ASP A 162 -9.85 0.25 68.55
N ASP A 163 -9.62 1.40 69.20
CA ASP A 163 -8.62 1.52 70.28
C ASP A 163 -9.36 1.77 71.60
N ASP A 164 -9.63 0.66 72.28
CA ASP A 164 -10.24 0.56 73.59
C ASP A 164 -9.25 1.05 74.66
N GLY A 165 -9.22 2.35 74.92
CA GLY A 165 -8.26 2.88 75.89
C GLY A 165 -8.63 4.23 76.47
N HIS A 166 -9.33 4.20 77.61
CA HIS A 166 -9.60 5.34 78.50
C HIS A 166 -8.54 6.46 78.44
N GLY A 167 -8.88 7.56 77.76
CA GLY A 167 -8.03 8.73 77.63
C GLY A 167 -8.84 9.98 77.31
N GLU A 168 -8.59 11.02 78.07
CA GLU A 168 -9.33 12.28 78.14
C GLU A 168 -9.52 12.97 76.78
N LYS A 169 -10.77 13.41 76.52
CA LYS A 169 -11.30 13.88 75.23
C LYS A 169 -10.65 15.19 74.77
N ASN A 170 -9.48 15.11 74.14
CA ASN A 170 -8.97 16.18 73.28
C ASN A 170 -9.77 16.21 71.98
N LYS A 171 -10.80 17.07 71.91
CA LYS A 171 -11.54 17.31 70.66
C LYS A 171 -10.53 17.74 69.59
N PRO A 172 -10.46 17.06 68.44
CA PRO A 172 -9.54 17.44 67.39
C PRO A 172 -9.85 18.86 66.93
N ASP A 173 -8.78 19.66 66.83
CA ASP A 173 -8.84 21.04 66.39
C ASP A 173 -9.46 21.12 64.97
N PRO A 174 -10.59 21.84 64.80
CA PRO A 174 -11.29 21.94 63.51
C PRO A 174 -10.40 22.52 62.39
N GLU A 175 -9.37 23.30 62.72
CA GLU A 175 -8.41 23.79 61.72
C GLU A 175 -7.56 22.66 61.13
N LYS A 176 -7.15 21.68 61.95
CA LYS A 176 -6.38 20.52 61.49
C LYS A 176 -7.17 19.62 60.56
N ILE A 177 -8.48 19.49 60.79
CA ILE A 177 -9.38 18.71 59.92
C ILE A 177 -9.51 19.39 58.55
N LYS A 178 -9.76 20.72 58.52
CA LYS A 178 -9.82 21.48 57.26
C LYS A 178 -8.50 21.42 56.48
N MET A 179 -7.37 21.52 57.16
CA MET A 179 -6.05 21.43 56.52
C MET A 179 -5.78 20.04 55.92
N ARG A 180 -6.20 18.95 56.59
CA ARG A 180 -6.12 17.58 56.03
C ARG A 180 -6.98 17.42 54.78
N GLN A 181 -8.21 17.93 54.80
CA GLN A 181 -9.11 17.89 53.64
C GLN A 181 -8.55 18.68 52.45
N GLN A 182 -8.00 19.87 52.69
CA GLN A 182 -7.35 20.66 51.63
C GLN A 182 -6.15 19.93 51.03
N LYS A 183 -5.29 19.35 51.87
CA LYS A 183 -4.12 18.60 51.42
C LYS A 183 -4.50 17.34 50.61
N GLN A 184 -5.58 16.65 51.00
CA GLN A 184 -6.12 15.51 50.25
C GLN A 184 -6.65 15.95 48.88
N ARG A 185 -7.41 17.06 48.81
CA ARG A 185 -7.92 17.62 47.54
C ARG A 185 -6.79 18.04 46.60
N GLU A 186 -5.76 18.69 47.12
CA GLU A 186 -4.60 19.10 46.34
C GLU A 186 -3.82 17.89 45.80
N LYS A 187 -3.60 16.86 46.64
CA LYS A 187 -2.95 15.60 46.21
C LYS A 187 -3.76 14.88 45.14
N ALA A 188 -5.09 14.85 45.25
CA ALA A 188 -5.98 14.29 44.25
C ALA A 188 -5.91 15.07 42.91
N ARG A 189 -5.89 16.41 42.96
CA ARG A 189 -5.74 17.26 41.77
C ARG A 189 -4.42 16.99 41.04
N ILE A 190 -3.31 16.94 41.78
CA ILE A 190 -1.97 16.66 41.22
C ILE A 190 -1.94 15.24 40.61
N ARG A 191 -2.58 14.25 41.25
CA ARG A 191 -2.66 12.88 40.72
C ARG A 191 -3.42 12.84 39.39
N ARG A 192 -4.60 13.48 39.31
CA ARG A 192 -5.42 13.56 38.09
C ARG A 192 -4.68 14.26 36.96
N GLU A 193 -4.00 15.37 37.25
CA GLU A 193 -3.21 16.10 36.24
C GLU A 193 -2.05 15.26 35.70
N LYS A 194 -1.32 14.57 36.59
CA LYS A 194 -0.23 13.66 36.20
C LYS A 194 -0.74 12.49 35.35
N GLU A 195 -1.94 11.98 35.64
CA GLU A 195 -2.57 10.90 34.88
C GLU A 195 -3.03 11.38 33.50
N ARG A 196 -3.66 12.56 33.42
CA ARG A 196 -4.01 13.21 32.14
C ARG A 196 -2.78 13.46 31.28
N GLN A 197 -1.69 14.00 31.84
CA GLN A 197 -0.44 14.19 31.12
C GLN A 197 0.16 12.87 30.61
N LYS A 198 0.08 11.79 31.42
CA LYS A 198 0.51 10.45 30.98
C LYS A 198 -0.35 9.91 29.84
N ARG A 199 -1.68 10.11 29.87
CA ARG A 199 -2.58 9.71 28.77
C ARG A 199 -2.24 10.47 27.49
N ILE A 200 -2.11 11.80 27.57
CA ILE A 200 -1.71 12.64 26.43
C ILE A 200 -0.34 12.20 25.88
N ALA A 201 0.65 11.95 26.74
CA ALA A 201 1.97 11.51 26.29
C ALA A 201 1.93 10.12 25.63
N ARG A 202 1.09 9.20 26.14
CA ARG A 202 0.87 7.88 25.52
C ARG A 202 0.18 8.03 24.17
N MET A 203 -0.87 8.83 24.07
CA MET A 203 -1.58 9.09 22.81
C MET A 203 -0.64 9.73 21.79
N LYS A 204 0.15 10.73 22.17
CA LYS A 204 1.15 11.36 21.29
C LYS A 204 2.19 10.36 20.81
N LYS A 205 2.71 9.49 21.69
CA LYS A 205 3.65 8.44 21.31
C LYS A 205 3.02 7.42 20.36
N VAL A 206 1.77 7.02 20.60
CA VAL A 206 1.05 6.10 19.70
C VAL A 206 0.78 6.76 18.35
N ALA A 207 0.39 8.04 18.33
CA ALA A 207 0.20 8.81 17.11
C ALA A 207 1.50 8.99 16.33
N GLU A 208 2.63 9.23 17.00
CA GLU A 208 3.94 9.34 16.37
C GLU A 208 4.46 7.99 15.84
N MET A 209 4.29 6.91 16.62
CA MET A 209 4.59 5.54 16.16
C MET A 209 3.71 5.13 14.99
N LYS A 210 2.43 5.51 15.01
CA LYS A 210 1.53 5.34 13.88
C LYS A 210 2.02 6.17 12.70
N LYS A 211 2.29 7.47 12.86
CA LYS A 211 2.76 8.35 11.78
C LYS A 211 4.02 7.85 11.09
N ASN A 212 4.96 7.27 11.85
CA ASN A 212 6.19 6.71 11.29
C ASN A 212 5.99 5.34 10.61
N ASN A 213 4.89 4.65 10.91
CA ASN A 213 4.49 3.39 10.25
C ASN A 213 3.36 3.60 9.23
N LEU A 214 2.79 4.81 9.16
CA LEU A 214 1.73 5.17 8.24
C LEU A 214 2.39 5.35 6.89
N ARG A 215 2.10 4.39 6.02
CA ARG A 215 2.41 4.48 4.61
C ARG A 215 1.63 5.66 4.04
N THR A 216 2.33 6.54 3.34
CA THR A 216 1.71 7.59 2.53
C THR A 216 0.86 6.93 1.44
N GLU A 217 -0.35 7.44 1.23
CA GLU A 217 -1.25 6.93 0.21
C GLU A 217 -0.58 6.91 -1.16
N GLY A 218 -0.65 5.79 -1.86
CA GLY A 218 -0.01 5.60 -3.16
C GLY A 218 1.37 4.94 -3.11
N GLU A 219 1.99 4.76 -1.93
CA GLU A 219 3.26 4.05 -1.86
C GLU A 219 3.10 2.51 -1.95
N PRO A 220 3.96 1.82 -2.70
CA PRO A 220 3.94 0.36 -2.79
C PRO A 220 4.34 -0.29 -1.46
N VAL A 221 3.81 -1.48 -1.19
CA VAL A 221 4.30 -2.30 -0.08
C VAL A 221 5.65 -2.89 -0.44
N GLN A 222 6.67 -2.49 0.30
CA GLN A 222 8.04 -2.95 0.09
C GLN A 222 8.48 -3.93 1.18
N ILE A 223 9.21 -4.97 0.78
CA ILE A 223 9.85 -5.96 1.65
C ILE A 223 11.31 -6.10 1.23
N THR A 224 12.26 -5.72 2.08
CA THR A 224 13.70 -5.91 1.82
C THR A 224 14.29 -6.97 2.72
N ARG A 225 15.03 -7.90 2.13
CA ARG A 225 15.79 -8.92 2.85
C ARG A 225 17.16 -9.16 2.25
N VAL A 226 18.09 -9.57 3.10
CA VAL A 226 19.41 -10.05 2.69
C VAL A 226 19.30 -11.54 2.41
N ALA A 227 19.66 -11.96 1.20
CA ALA A 227 19.74 -13.36 0.82
C ALA A 227 20.86 -14.04 1.63
N LYS A 228 20.53 -15.01 2.49
CA LYS A 228 21.53 -15.76 3.26
C LYS A 228 22.35 -16.71 2.39
N THR A 229 21.74 -17.23 1.34
CA THR A 229 22.26 -18.28 0.46
C THR A 229 21.95 -17.91 -0.98
N ALA A 230 22.90 -18.12 -1.90
CA ALA A 230 22.68 -17.85 -3.31
C ALA A 230 21.64 -18.82 -3.90
N GLY A 231 20.82 -18.35 -4.84
CA GLY A 231 19.84 -19.17 -5.53
C GLY A 231 18.72 -18.37 -6.18
N TRP A 232 17.72 -19.08 -6.67
CA TRP A 232 16.50 -18.48 -7.22
C TRP A 232 15.56 -18.11 -6.08
N TYR A 233 15.17 -16.85 -5.99
CA TYR A 233 14.14 -16.37 -5.07
C TYR A 233 12.86 -16.08 -5.85
N ARG A 234 11.72 -16.14 -5.16
CA ARG A 234 10.44 -15.78 -5.75
C ARG A 234 9.68 -14.75 -4.93
N ALA A 235 9.13 -13.77 -5.64
CA ALA A 235 8.24 -12.74 -5.13
C ALA A 235 6.84 -13.05 -5.63
N CYS A 236 5.95 -13.48 -4.75
CA CYS A 236 4.60 -13.89 -5.07
C CYS A 236 3.59 -12.89 -4.53
N VAL A 237 2.49 -12.72 -5.26
CA VAL A 237 1.32 -11.98 -4.78
C VAL A 237 0.12 -12.90 -4.86
N ARG A 238 -0.57 -13.07 -3.73
CA ARG A 238 -1.77 -13.88 -3.61
C ARG A 238 -2.98 -12.97 -3.49
N ALA A 239 -3.93 -13.16 -4.41
CA ALA A 239 -5.25 -12.56 -4.32
C ALA A 239 -6.07 -13.31 -3.25
N SER A 240 -6.77 -12.56 -2.39
CA SER A 240 -7.62 -13.16 -1.35
C SER A 240 -8.96 -13.62 -1.93
N TRP A 241 -10.00 -12.78 -1.84
CA TRP A 241 -11.35 -13.14 -2.24
C TRP A 241 -11.76 -12.58 -3.60
N TYR A 242 -11.03 -11.63 -4.16
CA TYR A 242 -11.39 -10.98 -5.41
C TYR A 242 -10.22 -10.96 -6.38
N THR A 243 -10.53 -10.75 -7.66
CA THR A 243 -9.50 -10.49 -8.67
C THR A 243 -8.88 -9.12 -8.40
N VAL A 244 -7.55 -9.05 -8.43
CA VAL A 244 -6.78 -7.83 -8.23
C VAL A 244 -5.77 -7.65 -9.36
N SER A 245 -5.59 -6.41 -9.79
CA SER A 245 -4.49 -6.00 -10.66
C SER A 245 -3.39 -5.42 -9.79
N VAL A 246 -2.18 -5.94 -9.94
CA VAL A 246 -1.03 -5.55 -9.12
C VAL A 246 0.16 -5.23 -10.00
N GLU A 247 0.88 -4.17 -9.65
CA GLU A 247 2.24 -3.94 -10.11
C GLU A 247 3.19 -4.65 -9.15
N LEU A 248 3.99 -5.55 -9.69
CA LEU A 248 4.92 -6.38 -8.94
C LEU A 248 6.32 -6.19 -9.49
N GLU A 249 7.25 -5.82 -8.62
CA GLU A 249 8.65 -5.59 -8.96
C GLU A 249 9.54 -6.32 -7.94
N LEU A 250 10.56 -7.01 -8.44
CA LEU A 250 11.62 -7.60 -7.63
C LEU A 250 12.94 -6.97 -8.04
N ARG A 251 13.67 -6.45 -7.06
CA ARG A 251 14.88 -5.64 -7.24
C ARG A 251 16.01 -6.21 -6.42
N LYS A 252 17.24 -6.10 -6.90
CA LYS A 252 18.42 -6.61 -6.21
C LYS A 252 19.59 -5.62 -6.23
N SER A 253 20.39 -5.65 -5.16
CA SER A 253 21.43 -4.63 -4.93
C SER A 253 22.63 -4.74 -5.86
N SER A 254 22.87 -5.89 -6.49
CA SER A 254 23.93 -6.07 -7.49
C SER A 254 23.66 -5.25 -8.76
N GLU A 255 22.37 -5.06 -9.10
CA GLU A 255 21.95 -4.32 -10.29
C GLU A 255 21.72 -2.84 -10.00
N LEU A 256 21.09 -2.51 -8.86
CA LEU A 256 20.61 -1.16 -8.55
C LEU A 256 21.41 -0.46 -7.45
N GLY A 257 22.49 -1.07 -6.98
CA GLY A 257 23.32 -0.56 -5.90
C GLY A 257 22.78 -0.88 -4.50
N PRO A 258 23.48 -0.41 -3.45
CA PRO A 258 23.11 -0.70 -2.07
C PRO A 258 21.73 -0.10 -1.71
N PRO A 259 21.02 -0.67 -0.72
CA PRO A 259 19.78 -0.10 -0.22
C PRO A 259 19.94 1.36 0.22
N ASP A 260 18.91 2.16 0.02
CA ASP A 260 18.88 3.55 0.48
C ASP A 260 18.98 3.57 2.02
N PRO A 261 19.90 4.36 2.61
CA PRO A 261 20.08 4.43 4.06
C PRO A 261 18.85 4.94 4.81
N VAL A 262 17.95 5.69 4.16
CA VAL A 262 16.75 6.24 4.78
C VAL A 262 15.62 5.22 4.78
N THR A 263 15.37 4.59 3.64
CA THR A 263 14.21 3.67 3.49
C THR A 263 14.57 2.22 3.82
N GLY A 264 15.84 1.84 3.73
CA GLY A 264 16.29 0.44 3.83
C GLY A 264 15.88 -0.42 2.63
N HIS A 265 15.41 0.20 1.54
CA HIS A 265 14.97 -0.48 0.33
C HIS A 265 15.96 -0.28 -0.83
N VAL A 266 16.14 -1.30 -1.66
CA VAL A 266 16.86 -1.17 -2.95
C VAL A 266 16.10 -0.15 -3.80
N LYS A 267 16.81 0.72 -4.54
CA LYS A 267 16.19 1.78 -5.36
C LYS A 267 15.34 1.19 -6.48
N SER A 268 14.29 1.88 -6.94
CA SER A 268 13.47 1.41 -8.07
C SER A 268 14.24 1.48 -9.38
N PHE A 269 13.89 0.65 -10.37
CA PHE A 269 14.53 0.74 -11.70
C PHE A 269 14.41 2.14 -12.29
N GLU A 270 13.26 2.80 -12.10
CA GLU A 270 13.06 4.17 -12.55
C GLU A 270 13.97 5.16 -11.85
N ARG A 271 14.06 5.11 -10.52
CA ARG A 271 14.94 6.02 -9.76
C ARG A 271 16.40 5.79 -10.10
N PHE A 272 16.81 4.52 -10.25
CA PHE A 272 18.16 4.19 -10.68
C PHE A 272 18.47 4.70 -12.09
N ALA A 273 17.52 4.59 -13.04
CA ALA A 273 17.69 5.13 -14.38
C ALA A 273 17.84 6.66 -14.38
N LEU A 274 17.06 7.38 -13.56
CA LEU A 274 17.15 8.83 -13.41
C LEU A 274 18.48 9.28 -12.76
N GLU A 275 18.93 8.57 -11.72
CA GLU A 275 20.21 8.86 -11.07
C GLU A 275 21.39 8.56 -12.00
N LYS A 276 21.31 7.50 -12.80
CA LYS A 276 22.33 7.18 -13.80
C LYS A 276 22.37 8.22 -14.92
N GLU A 277 21.21 8.70 -15.38
CA GLU A 277 21.13 9.80 -16.34
C GLU A 277 21.75 11.10 -15.76
N GLU A 278 21.50 11.39 -14.48
CA GLU A 278 22.16 12.50 -13.78
C GLU A 278 23.69 12.32 -13.72
N GLU A 279 24.17 11.11 -13.40
CA GLU A 279 25.61 10.82 -13.34
C GLU A 279 26.28 10.92 -14.72
N GLU A 280 25.58 10.52 -15.79
CA GLU A 280 26.08 10.63 -17.16
C GLU A 280 26.21 12.10 -17.59
N MET A 281 25.24 12.96 -17.25
CA MET A 281 25.34 14.41 -17.49
C MET A 281 26.54 15.03 -16.75
N ASP A 282 26.77 14.63 -15.51
CA ASP A 282 27.89 15.14 -14.69
C ASP A 282 29.26 14.70 -15.24
N LYS A 283 29.34 13.53 -15.88
CA LYS A 283 30.59 13.03 -16.49
C LYS A 283 30.94 13.72 -17.80
N ASP A 284 29.94 14.10 -18.58
CA ASP A 284 30.16 14.81 -19.84
C ASP A 284 30.63 16.24 -19.60
N GLU A 285 30.18 16.89 -18.51
CA GLU A 285 30.68 18.19 -18.06
C GLU A 285 32.20 18.18 -17.86
N GLY A 286 32.72 17.21 -17.10
CA GLY A 286 34.15 17.12 -16.80
C GLY A 286 35.07 16.86 -18.00
N LYS A 287 34.53 16.45 -19.16
CA LYS A 287 35.30 16.23 -20.40
C LYS A 287 35.26 17.41 -21.36
N GLU A 288 34.21 18.22 -21.32
CA GLU A 288 34.10 19.42 -22.17
C GLU A 288 34.85 20.61 -21.61
N GLU A 289 34.90 20.77 -20.28
CA GLU A 289 35.65 21.85 -19.60
C GLU A 289 37.17 21.80 -19.85
N GLU A 290 37.72 20.66 -20.31
CA GLU A 290 39.15 20.54 -20.61
C GLU A 290 39.54 21.14 -21.98
N LYS A 291 38.57 21.52 -22.85
CA LYS A 291 38.87 21.88 -24.25
C LYS A 291 38.57 23.32 -24.68
N ASP A 292 37.75 24.10 -23.97
CA ASP A 292 37.26 25.40 -24.47
C ASP A 292 37.29 26.58 -23.45
N ALA A 293 38.43 26.75 -22.76
CA ALA A 293 38.66 27.68 -21.64
C ALA A 293 38.47 29.21 -21.84
N ILE A 294 37.86 29.71 -22.93
CA ILE A 294 37.87 31.16 -23.25
C ILE A 294 36.46 31.78 -23.49
N LYS A 295 35.38 30.99 -23.48
CA LYS A 295 33.99 31.53 -23.50
C LYS A 295 33.07 30.94 -22.42
N GLU A 296 33.63 30.34 -21.37
CA GLU A 296 32.91 29.42 -20.46
C GLU A 296 31.95 30.05 -19.46
N GLU A 297 32.08 31.33 -19.08
CA GLU A 297 31.32 31.85 -17.94
C GLU A 297 29.79 31.90 -18.21
N ASP A 298 29.37 32.31 -19.40
CA ASP A 298 27.95 32.34 -19.79
C ASP A 298 27.39 30.92 -20.05
N PHE A 299 28.25 29.99 -20.48
CA PHE A 299 27.87 28.60 -20.71
C PHE A 299 27.76 27.82 -19.40
N ALA A 300 28.64 28.06 -18.42
CA ALA A 300 28.59 27.45 -17.10
C ALA A 300 27.28 27.78 -16.38
N GLN A 301 26.85 29.06 -16.41
CA GLN A 301 25.57 29.46 -15.84
C GLN A 301 24.37 28.77 -16.52
N THR A 302 24.42 28.61 -17.84
CA THR A 302 23.35 27.94 -18.59
C THR A 302 23.32 26.43 -18.30
N LYS A 303 24.49 25.77 -18.19
CA LYS A 303 24.62 24.36 -17.82
C LYS A 303 24.08 24.09 -16.41
N ASP A 304 24.48 24.91 -15.43
CA ASP A 304 23.95 24.82 -14.06
C ASP A 304 22.42 24.98 -14.00
N GLN A 305 21.87 25.89 -14.80
CA GLN A 305 20.42 26.05 -14.92
C GLN A 305 19.75 24.82 -15.54
N LEU A 306 20.35 24.23 -16.57
CA LEU A 306 19.84 23.01 -17.22
C LEU A 306 19.88 21.80 -16.27
N LYS A 307 20.96 21.65 -15.51
CA LYS A 307 21.11 20.61 -14.47
C LYS A 307 20.05 20.76 -13.38
N ARG A 308 19.82 21.99 -12.90
CA ARG A 308 18.74 22.28 -11.95
C ARG A 308 17.36 21.97 -12.54
N LEU A 309 17.12 22.30 -13.81
CA LEU A 309 15.87 21.98 -14.49
C LEU A 309 15.67 20.46 -14.62
N ASN A 310 16.70 19.70 -14.96
CA ASN A 310 16.61 18.23 -15.04
C ASN A 310 16.35 17.61 -13.67
N ARG A 311 17.00 18.07 -12.60
CA ARG A 311 16.69 17.65 -11.22
C ARG A 311 15.24 17.93 -10.85
N LEU A 312 14.76 19.14 -11.15
CA LEU A 312 13.36 19.51 -10.92
C LEU A 312 12.40 18.66 -11.76
N LEU A 313 12.73 18.37 -13.01
CA LEU A 313 11.93 17.54 -13.89
C LEU A 313 11.85 16.10 -13.38
N ASN A 314 12.97 15.55 -12.88
CA ASN A 314 13.02 14.22 -12.29
C ASN A 314 12.19 14.14 -11.00
N ASP A 315 12.31 15.14 -10.11
CA ASP A 315 11.46 15.25 -8.91
C ASP A 315 9.97 15.40 -9.26
N ILE A 316 9.64 16.17 -10.31
CA ILE A 316 8.28 16.28 -10.82
C ILE A 316 7.81 14.94 -11.38
N LYS A 317 8.63 14.21 -12.14
CA LYS A 317 8.27 12.92 -12.73
C LYS A 317 7.98 11.88 -11.66
N THR A 318 8.81 11.80 -10.61
CA THR A 318 8.56 10.90 -9.47
C THR A 318 7.28 11.27 -8.74
N LYS A 319 7.08 12.55 -8.41
CA LYS A 319 5.84 13.03 -7.78
C LYS A 319 4.60 12.78 -8.63
N GLN A 320 4.69 12.96 -9.94
CA GLN A 320 3.58 12.69 -10.85
C GLN A 320 3.21 11.21 -10.90
N MET A 321 4.19 10.32 -10.80
CA MET A 321 3.92 8.88 -10.72
C MET A 321 3.25 8.52 -9.40
N ASP A 322 3.75 9.04 -8.27
CA ASP A 322 3.13 8.84 -6.96
C ASP A 322 1.69 9.38 -6.92
N GLU A 323 1.46 10.56 -7.52
CA GLU A 323 0.13 11.12 -7.68
C GLU A 323 -0.79 10.27 -8.57
N ARG A 324 -0.27 9.67 -9.65
CA ARG A 324 -1.05 8.74 -10.48
C ARG A 324 -1.41 7.49 -9.70
N HIS A 325 -0.50 6.94 -8.91
CA HIS A 325 -0.77 5.81 -8.02
C HIS A 325 -1.86 6.16 -7.01
N ARG A 326 -1.73 7.30 -6.35
CA ARG A 326 -2.75 7.80 -5.41
C ARG A 326 -4.10 8.00 -6.07
N LEU A 327 -4.15 8.65 -7.24
CA LEU A 327 -5.39 8.82 -8.00
C LEU A 327 -6.00 7.50 -8.47
N SER A 328 -5.18 6.52 -8.84
CA SER A 328 -5.65 5.18 -9.21
C SER A 328 -6.32 4.49 -8.02
N VAL A 329 -5.70 4.57 -6.83
CA VAL A 329 -6.27 4.03 -5.59
C VAL A 329 -7.58 4.74 -5.26
N HIS A 330 -7.62 6.08 -5.27
CA HIS A 330 -8.87 6.80 -5.02
C HIS A 330 -9.95 6.51 -6.05
N ALA A 331 -9.61 6.40 -7.34
CA ALA A 331 -10.57 6.06 -8.38
C ALA A 331 -11.16 4.67 -8.14
N ALA A 332 -10.33 3.69 -7.82
CA ALA A 332 -10.77 2.32 -7.52
C ALA A 332 -11.62 2.26 -6.24
N THR A 333 -11.20 2.92 -5.16
CA THR A 333 -11.96 2.99 -3.91
C THR A 333 -13.30 3.70 -4.09
N ASN A 334 -13.33 4.79 -4.87
CA ASN A 334 -14.55 5.54 -5.13
C ASN A 334 -15.53 4.75 -6.01
N GLU A 335 -15.05 4.08 -7.07
CA GLU A 335 -15.88 3.18 -7.89
C GLU A 335 -16.48 2.06 -7.02
N HIS A 336 -15.69 1.51 -6.10
CA HIS A 336 -16.16 0.47 -5.17
C HIS A 336 -17.24 0.98 -4.23
N SER A 337 -17.03 2.14 -3.59
CA SER A 337 -17.99 2.77 -2.69
C SER A 337 -19.32 3.05 -3.40
N HIS A 338 -19.25 3.59 -4.63
CA HIS A 338 -20.42 3.89 -5.43
C HIS A 338 -21.20 2.61 -5.82
N SER A 339 -20.50 1.53 -6.20
CA SER A 339 -21.16 0.28 -6.59
C SER A 339 -21.91 -0.37 -5.42
N ARG A 340 -21.35 -0.37 -4.20
CA ARG A 340 -21.99 -0.92 -2.99
C ARG A 340 -23.25 -0.14 -2.62
N MET A 341 -23.21 1.19 -2.73
CA MET A 341 -24.36 2.06 -2.43
C MET A 341 -25.53 1.76 -3.39
N VAL A 342 -25.25 1.62 -4.69
CA VAL A 342 -26.28 1.30 -5.70
C VAL A 342 -26.82 -0.11 -5.52
N LEU A 343 -25.97 -1.11 -5.23
CA LEU A 343 -26.42 -2.50 -5.08
C LEU A 343 -27.28 -2.68 -3.81
N SER A 344 -26.97 -1.97 -2.73
CA SER A 344 -27.79 -1.97 -1.50
C SER A 344 -29.20 -1.42 -1.75
N SER A 345 -29.31 -0.25 -2.40
CA SER A 345 -30.61 0.36 -2.74
C SER A 345 -31.42 -0.47 -3.74
N LEU A 346 -30.75 -1.14 -4.68
CA LEU A 346 -31.39 -2.07 -5.61
C LEU A 346 -31.92 -3.31 -4.89
N MET A 347 -31.12 -3.93 -4.01
CA MET A 347 -31.56 -5.09 -3.22
C MET A 347 -32.73 -4.74 -2.30
N GLU A 348 -32.68 -3.56 -1.67
CA GLU A 348 -33.78 -3.04 -0.86
C GLU A 348 -35.07 -2.89 -1.69
N THR A 349 -34.98 -2.33 -2.89
CA THR A 349 -36.14 -2.18 -3.80
C THR A 349 -36.71 -3.54 -4.21
N ILE A 350 -35.86 -4.51 -4.55
CA ILE A 350 -36.30 -5.88 -4.90
C ILE A 350 -36.97 -6.55 -3.69
N LEU A 351 -36.41 -6.40 -2.48
CA LEU A 351 -36.98 -6.93 -1.25
C LEU A 351 -38.37 -6.32 -0.98
N TYR A 352 -38.54 -5.00 -1.16
CA TYR A 352 -39.86 -4.36 -1.06
C TYR A 352 -40.84 -4.89 -2.09
N MET A 353 -40.43 -5.10 -3.35
CA MET A 353 -41.30 -5.71 -4.36
C MET A 353 -41.70 -7.15 -4.00
N MET A 354 -40.80 -7.94 -3.42
CA MET A 354 -41.11 -9.29 -2.94
C MET A 354 -42.07 -9.27 -1.75
N ILE A 355 -41.86 -8.42 -0.76
CA ILE A 355 -42.73 -8.31 0.43
C ILE A 355 -44.12 -7.84 0.02
N THR A 356 -44.22 -6.79 -0.80
CA THR A 356 -45.51 -6.29 -1.30
C THR A 356 -46.22 -7.32 -2.17
N GLY A 357 -45.49 -8.02 -3.05
CA GLY A 357 -46.02 -9.15 -3.83
C GLY A 357 -46.55 -10.27 -2.93
N PHE A 358 -45.83 -10.62 -1.87
CA PHE A 358 -46.25 -11.63 -0.89
C PHE A 358 -47.50 -11.19 -0.11
N GLN A 359 -47.60 -9.92 0.29
CA GLN A 359 -48.79 -9.35 0.92
C GLN A 359 -50.02 -9.42 0.00
N VAL A 360 -49.88 -9.03 -1.27
CA VAL A 360 -50.98 -9.12 -2.24
C VAL A 360 -51.40 -10.57 -2.47
N TYR A 361 -50.44 -11.49 -2.56
CA TYR A 361 -50.71 -12.91 -2.70
C TYR A 361 -51.47 -13.50 -1.51
N THR A 362 -51.06 -13.17 -0.27
CA THR A 362 -51.73 -13.68 0.94
C THR A 362 -53.14 -13.14 1.07
N ILE A 363 -53.36 -11.85 0.81
CA ILE A 363 -54.70 -11.24 0.81
C ILE A 363 -55.60 -11.93 -0.24
N ARG A 364 -55.11 -12.12 -1.46
CA ARG A 364 -55.88 -12.80 -2.52
C ARG A 364 -56.22 -14.24 -2.15
N LYS A 365 -55.26 -14.98 -1.59
CA LYS A 365 -55.47 -16.35 -1.11
C LYS A 365 -56.52 -16.40 -0.01
N TRP A 366 -56.48 -15.45 0.93
CA TRP A 366 -57.43 -15.34 2.03
C TRP A 366 -58.87 -15.10 1.53
N PHE A 367 -59.07 -14.17 0.59
CA PHE A 367 -60.37 -13.92 -0.03
C PHE A 367 -60.87 -15.09 -0.89
N SER A 368 -59.98 -15.84 -1.55
CA SER A 368 -60.40 -17.00 -2.36
C SER A 368 -60.76 -18.25 -1.53
N GLY A 369 -60.19 -18.39 -0.33
CA GLY A 369 -60.37 -19.58 0.52
C GLY A 369 -61.57 -19.56 1.45
N SER A 370 -62.24 -18.40 1.59
CA SER A 370 -63.36 -18.22 2.52
C SER A 370 -64.61 -17.76 1.76
N PRO A 371 -65.48 -18.67 1.26
CA PRO A 371 -66.82 -18.31 0.84
C PRO A 371 -67.69 -18.03 2.08
N LEU A 372 -67.34 -16.98 2.84
CA LEU A 372 -67.99 -16.60 4.09
C LEU A 372 -69.03 -15.50 3.90
N LEU A 373 -69.31 -15.07 2.67
CA LEU A 373 -70.51 -14.31 2.33
C LEU A 373 -71.42 -15.12 1.41
N GLY A 374 -72.40 -15.77 2.03
CA GLY A 374 -73.72 -15.98 1.44
C GLY A 374 -73.95 -17.31 0.76
N ARG A 375 -74.40 -18.31 1.54
CA ARG A 375 -75.51 -19.14 1.11
C ARG A 375 -76.62 -19.06 2.13
#